data_AF-A0A9D2JRS7-F1
#
_entry.id   AF-A0A9D2JRS7-F1
#
_cell.length_a   1.000
_cell.length_b   1.000
_cell.length_c   1.000
_cell.angle_alpha   90.00
_cell.angle_beta   90.00
_cell.angle_gamma   90.00
#
_symmetry.space_group_name_H-M   'P 1'
#
loop_
_entity.id
_entity.type
_entity.pdbx_description
1 polymer ?
#
loop_
_entity_poly.entity_id
_entity_poly.type
_entity_poly.pdbx_seq_one_letter_code
_entity_poly.pdbx_strand_id
1 'polypeptide(L)'
;MKKQFFAIGTAIAMSAALFAFAACEETPEQNGDDSQGGNQPSANAFRMAGDLQELYGGENGYPQAVLVAKTSVLETAGAAVETITSYMEGSAEYLAQASAQTVVDLLADYYTEGMTPSLNAKNLTAEVIANCSVKYYSAAEETTRTRVNNYLAELIAVDSTAAKAVSDAFYYVPAASDEGAATSDVTYTVYAPDGAPALALANAVSQSQESTLFDFHIVASETIRAQVSGETPAADFCILPVNAASKLLGTGEKYKMLGIVTNGNIFLLTTGDNAVITPENLSLLVGKTVGVVQLPNVPGLTFRAVLDKYDIAYQVLGNDNAPAADKVNLKAMDATNVTPAGGCDYYLCPEPAATTKINATAGK
;
A
#
# COMPACT_ATOMS: atom_id res chain seq x y z
N MET A 1 -49.37 18.33 -25.16
CA MET A 1 -50.04 17.74 -23.99
C MET A 1 -49.08 17.78 -22.81
N LYS A 2 -49.41 18.55 -21.77
CA LYS A 2 -48.68 18.62 -20.50
C LYS A 2 -49.09 17.43 -19.61
N LYS A 3 -48.14 16.83 -18.89
CA LYS A 3 -48.31 16.11 -17.59
C LYS A 3 -46.91 15.80 -17.07
N GLN A 4 -46.37 16.67 -16.20
CA GLN A 4 -46.48 16.69 -14.73
C GLN A 4 -45.46 15.79 -14.05
N PHE A 5 -44.43 16.45 -13.51
CA PHE A 5 -43.54 15.97 -12.46
C PHE A 5 -44.33 15.67 -11.17
N PHE A 6 -43.99 14.58 -10.50
CA PHE A 6 -44.31 14.38 -9.09
C PHE A 6 -43.01 14.22 -8.32
N ALA A 7 -42.72 15.22 -7.48
CA ALA A 7 -41.74 15.13 -6.41
C ALA A 7 -42.38 14.33 -5.25
N ILE A 8 -41.62 13.41 -4.68
CA ILE A 8 -41.94 12.79 -3.39
C ILE A 8 -40.79 13.13 -2.46
N GLY A 9 -41.01 14.13 -1.61
CA GLY A 9 -40.26 14.36 -0.39
C GLY A 9 -41.18 14.07 0.79
N THR A 10 -40.76 13.20 1.71
CA THR A 10 -41.31 13.08 3.07
C THR A 10 -40.22 12.41 3.91
N ALA A 11 -39.45 13.20 4.66
CA ALA A 11 -39.61 13.51 6.09
C ALA A 11 -38.98 12.46 7.01
N ILE A 12 -37.82 12.83 7.54
CA ILE A 12 -37.10 12.19 8.65
C ILE A 12 -37.86 12.49 9.94
N ALA A 13 -38.29 11.46 10.65
CA ALA A 13 -38.75 11.57 12.03
C ALA A 13 -37.65 11.01 12.96
N MET A 14 -36.89 11.91 13.59
CA MET A 14 -36.08 11.61 14.76
C MET A 14 -37.02 11.38 15.95
N SER A 15 -36.92 10.23 16.60
CA SER A 15 -37.54 9.99 17.91
C SER A 15 -36.42 9.90 18.96
N ALA A 16 -36.29 10.98 19.74
CA ALA A 16 -35.50 11.01 20.95
C ALA A 16 -36.34 10.45 22.11
N ALA A 17 -35.86 9.40 22.76
CA ALA A 17 -36.42 8.93 24.03
C ALA A 17 -35.52 9.40 25.17
N LEU A 18 -36.01 10.39 25.92
CA LEU A 18 -35.56 10.76 27.25
C LEU A 18 -35.83 9.61 28.23
N PHE A 19 -34.82 9.22 28.99
CA PHE A 19 -35.03 8.65 30.32
C PHE A 19 -34.13 9.37 31.31
N ALA A 20 -34.76 10.18 32.15
CA ALA A 20 -34.18 10.69 33.39
C ALA A 20 -34.59 9.73 34.51
N PHE A 21 -33.63 9.27 35.31
CA PHE A 21 -33.94 8.84 36.68
C PHE A 21 -32.81 9.21 37.64
N ALA A 22 -33.30 9.71 38.78
CA ALA A 22 -32.68 10.30 39.96
C ALA A 22 -31.33 9.75 40.44
N ALA A 23 -30.52 10.68 40.95
CA ALA A 23 -29.41 10.43 41.84
C ALA A 23 -29.89 9.94 43.22
N CYS A 24 -29.17 8.98 43.78
CA CYS A 24 -29.11 8.75 45.22
C CYS A 24 -27.69 8.29 45.55
N GLU A 25 -26.96 9.11 46.32
CA GLU A 25 -25.66 8.77 46.89
C GLU A 25 -25.83 7.68 47.95
N GLU A 26 -24.96 6.66 47.93
CA GLU A 26 -24.47 5.94 49.11
C GLU A 26 -23.24 5.11 48.70
N THR A 27 -22.13 5.24 49.44
CA THR A 27 -20.97 4.33 49.44
C THR A 27 -20.78 3.81 50.86
N PRO A 28 -20.01 2.73 51.12
CA PRO A 28 -19.72 1.54 50.31
C PRO A 28 -19.81 0.22 51.12
N GLU A 29 -20.02 -0.94 50.48
CA GLU A 29 -19.56 -2.23 51.04
C GLU A 29 -18.87 -3.08 49.97
N GLN A 30 -17.62 -3.45 50.26
CA GLN A 30 -16.80 -4.41 49.52
C GLN A 30 -17.46 -5.79 49.53
N ASN A 31 -17.62 -6.40 48.36
CA ASN A 31 -17.52 -7.85 48.19
C ASN A 31 -17.01 -8.15 46.78
N GLY A 32 -15.92 -8.90 46.71
CA GLY A 32 -15.22 -9.23 45.48
C GLY A 32 -15.99 -10.21 44.61
N ASP A 33 -15.99 -9.93 43.31
CA ASP A 33 -16.21 -10.91 42.24
C ASP A 33 -15.39 -10.43 41.03
N ASP A 34 -14.17 -10.94 40.93
CA ASP A 34 -13.29 -10.79 39.77
C ASP A 34 -13.83 -11.67 38.64
N SER A 35 -14.76 -11.14 37.85
CA SER A 35 -15.17 -11.81 36.60
C SER A 35 -15.72 -10.85 35.54
N GLN A 36 -15.00 -9.77 35.23
CA GLN A 36 -15.13 -9.07 33.94
C GLN A 36 -13.76 -8.58 33.42
N GLY A 37 -12.95 -9.51 32.92
CA GLY A 37 -11.75 -9.22 32.14
C GLY A 37 -12.13 -8.81 30.70
N GLY A 38 -12.70 -7.62 30.54
CA GLY A 38 -12.70 -6.95 29.24
C GLY A 38 -11.25 -6.65 28.85
N ASN A 39 -10.83 -7.07 27.66
CA ASN A 39 -9.48 -6.93 27.15
C ASN A 39 -9.11 -5.44 26.95
N GLN A 40 -8.73 -4.76 28.02
CA GLN A 40 -8.06 -3.47 27.95
C GLN A 40 -6.63 -3.71 27.42
N PRO A 41 -6.21 -3.04 26.33
CA PRO A 41 -4.84 -3.18 25.84
C PRO A 41 -3.86 -2.80 26.95
N SER A 42 -2.82 -3.60 27.16
CA SER A 42 -1.76 -3.20 28.09
C SER A 42 -1.16 -1.87 27.61
N ALA A 43 -0.77 -0.99 28.55
CA ALA A 43 -0.24 0.33 28.24
C ALA A 43 0.97 0.31 27.28
N ASN A 44 1.61 -0.85 27.11
CA ASN A 44 2.78 -1.05 26.27
C ASN A 44 2.52 -1.91 25.02
N ALA A 45 1.30 -2.40 24.77
CA ALA A 45 1.00 -3.13 23.55
C ALA A 45 0.85 -2.19 22.35
N PHE A 46 1.42 -2.56 21.21
CA PHE A 46 1.16 -1.85 19.97
C PHE A 46 -0.26 -2.09 19.50
N ARG A 47 -0.83 -1.04 18.91
CA ARG A 47 -2.05 -1.12 18.10
C ARG A 47 -1.95 -0.21 16.90
N MET A 48 -2.83 -0.45 15.94
CA MET A 48 -3.03 0.45 14.82
C MET A 48 -3.49 1.83 15.30
N ALA A 49 -2.94 2.87 14.69
CA ALA A 49 -3.12 4.26 15.08
C ALA A 49 -3.22 5.22 13.88
N GLY A 50 -3.35 4.69 12.66
CA GLY A 50 -3.58 5.47 11.45
C GLY A 50 -3.19 4.69 10.21
N ASP A 51 -3.80 5.06 9.09
CA ASP A 51 -3.58 4.45 7.77
C ASP A 51 -3.03 5.53 6.83
N LEU A 52 -1.79 5.37 6.36
CA LEU A 52 -1.16 6.37 5.48
C LEU A 52 -1.84 6.46 4.12
N GLN A 53 -2.44 5.37 3.67
CA GLN A 53 -3.19 5.28 2.43
C GLN A 53 -4.44 6.15 2.53
N GLU A 54 -5.17 6.03 3.64
CA GLU A 54 -6.34 6.87 3.94
C GLU A 54 -5.95 8.35 4.05
N LEU A 55 -4.89 8.65 4.81
CA LEU A 55 -4.39 10.03 4.99
C LEU A 55 -3.97 10.68 3.66
N TYR A 56 -3.41 9.90 2.74
CA TYR A 56 -2.98 10.38 1.44
C TYR A 56 -4.14 10.53 0.46
N GLY A 57 -4.90 9.45 0.20
CA GLY A 57 -5.79 9.34 -0.95
C GLY A 57 -7.12 8.63 -0.66
N GLY A 58 -7.47 8.44 0.62
CA GLY A 58 -8.66 7.70 1.03
C GLY A 58 -8.61 6.24 0.55
N GLU A 59 -9.76 5.72 0.10
CA GLU A 59 -9.91 4.35 -0.42
C GLU A 59 -8.98 4.02 -1.60
N ASN A 60 -8.47 5.04 -2.31
CA ASN A 60 -7.57 4.85 -3.44
C ASN A 60 -6.09 4.81 -3.04
N GLY A 61 -5.73 5.24 -1.83
CA GLY A 61 -4.34 5.31 -1.38
C GLY A 61 -3.40 6.05 -2.33
N TYR A 62 -2.13 5.65 -2.36
CA TYR A 62 -1.09 6.21 -3.23
C TYR A 62 -0.53 5.14 -4.19
N PRO A 63 -0.14 5.50 -5.42
CA PRO A 63 0.50 4.54 -6.33
C PRO A 63 1.81 4.00 -5.73
N GLN A 64 1.84 2.76 -5.27
CA GLN A 64 3.03 2.18 -4.64
C GLN A 64 3.88 1.43 -5.67
N ALA A 65 3.27 0.51 -6.41
CA ALA A 65 3.92 -0.23 -7.48
C ALA A 65 3.09 -0.24 -8.76
N VAL A 66 3.76 -0.33 -9.89
CA VAL A 66 3.18 -0.33 -11.23
C VAL A 66 3.65 -1.54 -12.02
N LEU A 67 2.77 -2.11 -12.84
CA LEU A 67 3.12 -3.06 -13.88
C LEU A 67 3.57 -2.30 -15.12
N VAL A 68 4.74 -2.66 -15.65
CA VAL A 68 5.27 -2.17 -16.93
C VAL A 68 5.51 -3.34 -17.89
N ALA A 69 5.48 -3.07 -19.19
CA ALA A 69 5.81 -4.02 -20.25
C ALA A 69 6.81 -3.42 -21.23
N LYS A 70 7.70 -4.25 -21.79
CA LYS A 70 8.62 -3.84 -22.86
C LYS A 70 7.82 -3.32 -24.06
N THR A 71 8.27 -2.22 -24.65
CA THR A 71 7.61 -1.64 -25.85
C THR A 71 7.50 -2.65 -26.99
N SER A 72 8.54 -3.46 -27.23
CA SER A 72 8.52 -4.51 -28.27
C SER A 72 7.46 -5.59 -28.05
N VAL A 73 7.15 -5.91 -26.78
CA VAL A 73 6.08 -6.85 -26.42
C VAL A 73 4.72 -6.21 -26.69
N LEU A 74 4.54 -4.94 -26.33
CA LEU A 74 3.31 -4.18 -26.60
C LEU A 74 2.98 -4.09 -28.10
N GLU A 75 4.00 -4.08 -28.96
CA GLU A 75 3.85 -3.99 -30.42
C GLU A 75 3.53 -5.33 -31.09
N THR A 76 3.88 -6.46 -30.47
CA THR A 76 3.85 -7.78 -31.13
C THR A 76 2.99 -8.81 -30.42
N ALA A 77 2.64 -8.60 -29.16
CA ALA A 77 2.03 -9.60 -28.28
C ALA A 77 0.74 -9.10 -27.61
N GLY A 78 -0.14 -8.44 -28.36
CA GLY A 78 -1.38 -7.85 -27.84
C GLY A 78 -2.18 -8.79 -26.96
N ALA A 79 -2.42 -10.02 -27.40
CA ALA A 79 -3.13 -11.03 -26.62
C ALA A 79 -2.44 -11.41 -25.29
N ALA A 80 -1.11 -11.45 -25.23
CA ALA A 80 -0.40 -11.68 -23.97
C ALA A 80 -0.53 -10.48 -23.03
N VAL A 81 -0.48 -9.26 -23.57
CA VAL A 81 -0.69 -8.01 -22.81
C VAL A 81 -2.11 -7.95 -22.24
N GLU A 82 -3.12 -8.29 -23.05
CA GLU A 82 -4.51 -8.39 -22.62
C GLU A 82 -4.68 -9.45 -21.51
N THR A 83 -4.07 -10.63 -21.69
CA THR A 83 -4.15 -11.74 -20.72
C THR A 83 -3.56 -11.35 -19.36
N ILE A 84 -2.32 -10.83 -19.32
CA ILE A 84 -1.70 -10.45 -18.04
C ILE A 84 -2.43 -9.27 -17.39
N THR A 85 -2.96 -8.34 -18.19
CA THR A 85 -3.75 -7.21 -17.68
C THR A 85 -5.04 -7.70 -17.03
N SER A 86 -5.77 -8.62 -17.69
CA SER A 86 -6.96 -9.26 -17.13
C SER A 86 -6.67 -9.99 -15.82
N TYR A 87 -5.51 -10.67 -15.73
CA TYR A 87 -5.09 -11.29 -14.48
C TYR A 87 -4.84 -10.26 -13.36
N MET A 88 -4.23 -9.10 -13.66
CA MET A 88 -4.07 -8.04 -12.67
C MET A 88 -5.40 -7.43 -12.22
N GLU A 89 -6.36 -7.27 -13.14
CA GLU A 89 -7.71 -6.78 -12.84
C GLU A 89 -8.42 -7.68 -11.82
N GLY A 90 -8.27 -9.00 -11.95
CA GLY A 90 -8.83 -9.99 -11.03
C GLY A 90 -8.08 -10.16 -9.71
N SER A 91 -6.90 -9.53 -9.52
CA SER A 91 -6.05 -9.80 -8.35
C SER A 91 -6.71 -9.42 -7.02
N ALA A 92 -7.46 -8.31 -6.97
CA ALA A 92 -8.15 -7.89 -5.74
C ALA A 92 -9.25 -8.89 -5.33
N GLU A 93 -10.05 -9.34 -6.29
CA GLU A 93 -11.13 -10.32 -6.04
C GLU A 93 -10.57 -11.68 -5.63
N TYR A 94 -9.53 -12.15 -6.31
CA TYR A 94 -8.84 -13.40 -5.98
C TYR A 94 -8.30 -13.37 -4.55
N LEU A 95 -7.56 -12.33 -4.19
CA LEU A 95 -6.95 -12.18 -2.86
C LEU A 95 -7.97 -12.04 -1.73
N ALA A 96 -9.16 -11.49 -2.01
CA ALA A 96 -10.24 -11.41 -1.03
C ALA A 96 -10.85 -12.78 -0.71
N GLN A 97 -10.72 -13.76 -1.60
CA GLN A 97 -11.31 -15.10 -1.47
C GLN A 97 -10.27 -16.17 -1.07
N ALA A 98 -9.04 -16.03 -1.54
CA ALA A 98 -7.97 -16.99 -1.28
C ALA A 98 -7.54 -16.97 0.20
N SER A 99 -7.24 -18.15 0.75
CA SER A 99 -6.62 -18.22 2.08
C SER A 99 -5.17 -17.73 2.02
N ALA A 100 -4.66 -17.16 3.13
CA ALA A 100 -3.27 -16.74 3.20
C ALA A 100 -2.28 -17.89 2.90
N GLN A 101 -2.59 -19.12 3.36
CA GLN A 101 -1.77 -20.30 3.05
C GLN A 101 -1.77 -20.62 1.56
N THR A 102 -2.93 -20.55 0.90
CA THR A 102 -3.05 -20.75 -0.55
C THR A 102 -2.18 -19.76 -1.31
N VAL A 103 -2.15 -18.49 -0.91
CA VAL A 103 -1.31 -17.47 -1.56
C VAL A 103 0.17 -17.74 -1.33
N VAL A 104 0.57 -18.14 -0.11
CA VAL A 104 1.97 -18.51 0.19
C VAL A 104 2.42 -19.70 -0.66
N ASP A 105 1.63 -20.77 -0.69
CA ASP A 105 1.95 -21.99 -1.43
C ASP A 105 2.04 -21.70 -2.95
N LEU A 106 1.13 -20.86 -3.45
CA LEU A 106 1.08 -20.52 -4.86
C LEU A 106 2.31 -19.73 -5.33
N LEU A 107 2.87 -18.85 -4.49
CA LEU A 107 4.01 -18.02 -4.86
C LEU A 107 5.37 -18.67 -4.56
N ALA A 108 5.40 -19.75 -3.77
CA ALA A 108 6.63 -20.34 -3.23
C ALA A 108 7.67 -20.70 -4.30
N ASP A 109 7.22 -21.30 -5.40
CA ASP A 109 8.10 -21.80 -6.47
C ASP A 109 8.66 -20.70 -7.38
N TYR A 110 8.17 -19.47 -7.25
CA TYR A 110 8.58 -18.34 -8.09
C TYR A 110 9.62 -17.44 -7.41
N TYR A 111 9.93 -17.67 -6.14
CA TYR A 111 11.02 -16.98 -5.46
C TYR A 111 12.38 -17.43 -5.99
N THR A 112 13.29 -16.47 -6.16
CA THR A 112 14.69 -16.78 -6.49
C THR A 112 15.27 -17.75 -5.46
N GLU A 113 15.97 -18.78 -5.94
CA GLU A 113 16.55 -19.82 -5.09
C GLU A 113 17.38 -19.22 -3.93
N GLY A 114 17.15 -19.73 -2.71
CA GLY A 114 17.85 -19.29 -1.50
C GLY A 114 17.32 -18.00 -0.87
N MET A 115 16.34 -17.31 -1.47
CA MET A 115 15.68 -16.19 -0.83
C MET A 115 14.79 -16.61 0.33
N THR A 116 14.65 -15.73 1.33
CA THR A 116 13.63 -15.85 2.37
C THR A 116 12.51 -14.85 2.08
N PRO A 117 11.28 -15.32 1.76
CA PRO A 117 10.15 -14.44 1.50
C PRO A 117 9.82 -13.52 2.68
N SER A 118 9.66 -12.22 2.39
CA SER A 118 9.20 -11.23 3.36
C SER A 118 7.77 -11.50 3.85
N LEU A 119 6.92 -12.06 2.98
CA LEU A 119 5.58 -12.55 3.26
C LEU A 119 5.59 -14.08 3.22
N ASN A 120 5.20 -14.72 4.32
CA ASN A 120 5.24 -16.17 4.47
C ASN A 120 4.15 -16.65 5.43
N ALA A 121 4.02 -17.97 5.60
CA ALA A 121 2.97 -18.58 6.43
C ALA A 121 2.94 -18.10 7.90
N LYS A 122 4.00 -17.47 8.41
CA LYS A 122 4.04 -16.95 9.79
C LYS A 122 3.45 -15.55 9.92
N ASN A 123 3.46 -14.75 8.86
CA ASN A 123 3.11 -13.33 8.92
C ASN A 123 2.06 -12.88 7.88
N LEU A 124 1.73 -13.71 6.90
CA LEU A 124 0.64 -13.43 5.97
C LEU A 124 -0.70 -13.88 6.59
N THR A 125 -1.64 -12.95 6.69
CA THR A 125 -3.01 -13.17 7.15
C THR A 125 -3.98 -12.49 6.18
N ALA A 126 -5.27 -12.76 6.29
CA ALA A 126 -6.29 -12.05 5.50
C ALA A 126 -6.25 -10.53 5.73
N GLU A 127 -5.98 -10.10 6.97
CA GLU A 127 -5.81 -8.69 7.32
C GLU A 127 -4.56 -8.10 6.64
N VAL A 128 -3.42 -8.79 6.68
CA VAL A 128 -2.20 -8.32 6.00
C VAL A 128 -2.41 -8.23 4.48
N ILE A 129 -3.12 -9.20 3.88
CA ILE A 129 -3.48 -9.17 2.45
C ILE A 129 -4.35 -7.95 2.15
N ALA A 130 -5.39 -7.69 2.94
CA ALA A 130 -6.25 -6.52 2.78
C ALA A 130 -5.45 -5.21 2.92
N ASN A 131 -4.56 -5.15 3.91
CA ASN A 131 -3.71 -4.00 4.19
C ASN A 131 -2.66 -3.73 3.09
N CYS A 132 -2.36 -4.69 2.21
CA CYS A 132 -1.43 -4.51 1.08
C CYS A 132 -2.03 -3.79 -0.13
N SER A 133 -3.34 -3.50 -0.11
CA SER A 133 -4.08 -2.74 -1.12
C SER A 133 -3.72 -3.08 -2.56
N VAL A 134 -3.69 -4.38 -2.84
CA VAL A 134 -3.52 -4.93 -4.18
C VAL A 134 -4.80 -4.68 -4.97
N LYS A 135 -4.70 -3.76 -5.95
CA LYS A 135 -5.82 -3.40 -6.82
C LYS A 135 -5.28 -2.78 -8.09
N TYR A 136 -5.77 -3.26 -9.23
CA TYR A 136 -5.35 -2.76 -10.52
C TYR A 136 -6.09 -1.48 -10.91
N TYR A 137 -5.33 -0.50 -11.40
CA TYR A 137 -5.87 0.69 -12.07
C TYR A 137 -5.14 0.85 -13.40
N SER A 138 -5.88 0.74 -14.51
CA SER A 138 -5.32 0.79 -15.86
C SER A 138 -4.74 2.16 -16.19
N ALA A 139 -3.55 2.18 -16.81
CA ALA A 139 -2.91 3.39 -17.33
C ALA A 139 -3.63 3.97 -18.57
N ALA A 140 -4.53 3.20 -19.19
CA ALA A 140 -5.43 3.70 -20.24
C ALA A 140 -6.38 4.78 -19.70
N GLU A 141 -6.70 4.74 -18.40
CA GLU A 141 -7.56 5.72 -17.73
C GLU A 141 -6.78 6.99 -17.38
N GLU A 142 -7.31 8.15 -17.76
CA GLU A 142 -6.69 9.45 -17.47
C GLU A 142 -6.58 9.73 -15.96
N THR A 143 -7.55 9.27 -15.19
CA THR A 143 -7.56 9.39 -13.73
C THR A 143 -6.38 8.65 -13.10
N THR A 144 -6.02 7.47 -13.62
CA THR A 144 -4.83 6.71 -13.19
C THR A 144 -3.55 7.46 -13.52
N ARG A 145 -3.39 7.96 -14.75
CA ARG A 145 -2.21 8.72 -15.16
C ARG A 145 -2.02 9.98 -14.31
N THR A 146 -3.12 10.68 -14.04
CA THR A 146 -3.13 11.86 -13.16
C THR A 146 -2.69 11.50 -11.75
N ARG A 147 -3.21 10.40 -11.17
CA ARG A 147 -2.78 9.92 -9.84
C ARG A 147 -1.28 9.64 -9.77
N VAL A 148 -0.72 8.99 -10.79
CA VAL A 148 0.73 8.72 -10.87
C VAL A 148 1.53 10.01 -10.97
N ASN A 149 1.18 10.89 -11.91
CA ASN A 149 1.88 12.16 -12.12
C ASN A 149 1.87 13.04 -10.86
N ASN A 150 0.72 13.16 -10.20
CA ASN A 150 0.59 13.94 -8.97
C ASN A 150 1.47 13.35 -7.86
N TYR A 151 1.40 12.04 -7.64
CA TYR A 151 2.21 11.41 -6.62
C TYR A 151 3.71 11.58 -6.87
N LEU A 152 4.18 11.39 -8.12
CA LEU A 152 5.58 11.61 -8.46
C LEU A 152 6.00 13.07 -8.25
N ALA A 153 5.15 14.04 -8.58
CA ALA A 153 5.41 15.46 -8.34
C ALA A 153 5.52 15.78 -6.84
N GLU A 154 4.65 15.20 -6.01
CA GLU A 154 4.69 15.35 -4.55
C GLU A 154 5.96 14.73 -3.95
N LEU A 155 6.38 13.55 -4.41
CA LEU A 155 7.66 12.96 -4.00
C LEU A 155 8.86 13.84 -4.40
N ILE A 156 8.83 14.44 -5.59
CA ILE A 156 9.86 15.38 -6.08
C ILE A 156 9.89 16.65 -5.23
N ALA A 157 8.73 17.15 -4.79
CA ALA A 157 8.64 18.32 -3.94
C ALA A 157 9.26 18.05 -2.55
N VAL A 158 9.07 16.86 -2.00
CA VAL A 158 9.71 16.41 -0.75
C VAL A 158 11.22 16.22 -0.92
N ASP A 159 11.63 15.56 -2.00
CA ASP A 159 13.03 15.31 -2.34
C ASP A 159 13.18 15.18 -3.86
N SER A 160 13.85 16.14 -4.48
CA SER A 160 14.04 16.21 -5.94
C SER A 160 14.73 14.98 -6.56
N THR A 161 15.36 14.12 -5.76
CA THR A 161 16.03 12.88 -6.20
C THR A 161 15.16 11.63 -6.05
N ALA A 162 14.03 11.74 -5.34
CA ALA A 162 13.15 10.63 -5.01
C ALA A 162 12.53 9.98 -6.26
N ALA A 163 12.14 10.80 -7.24
CA ALA A 163 11.44 10.41 -8.46
C ALA A 163 11.82 11.32 -9.64
N LYS A 164 11.27 11.05 -10.83
CA LYS A 164 11.31 11.95 -11.98
C LYS A 164 9.90 12.12 -12.57
N ALA A 165 9.63 13.27 -13.16
CA ALA A 165 8.46 13.42 -14.01
C ALA A 165 8.57 12.44 -15.20
N VAL A 166 7.44 11.89 -15.64
CA VAL A 166 7.36 10.94 -16.75
C VAL A 166 6.73 11.60 -17.96
N SER A 167 7.03 11.09 -19.16
CA SER A 167 6.42 11.51 -20.41
C SER A 167 5.03 10.89 -20.56
N ASP A 168 4.17 11.46 -21.41
CA ASP A 168 2.90 10.82 -21.76
C ASP A 168 3.12 9.46 -22.44
N ALA A 169 4.23 9.29 -23.17
CA ALA A 169 4.60 8.04 -23.83
C ALA A 169 4.95 6.91 -22.84
N PHE A 170 5.20 7.23 -21.57
CA PHE A 170 5.36 6.25 -20.51
C PHE A 170 4.09 5.44 -20.29
N TYR A 171 2.92 6.00 -20.53
CA TYR A 171 1.65 5.31 -20.29
C TYR A 171 1.24 4.51 -21.53
N TYR A 172 0.94 3.23 -21.33
CA TYR A 172 0.34 2.41 -22.38
C TYR A 172 -1.16 2.72 -22.46
N VAL A 173 -1.59 3.15 -23.64
CA VAL A 173 -3.00 3.27 -24.00
C VAL A 173 -3.20 2.31 -25.17
N PRO A 174 -3.99 1.23 -25.01
CA PRO A 174 -4.28 0.32 -26.10
C PRO A 174 -4.91 1.09 -27.27
N ALA A 175 -4.46 0.84 -28.49
CA ALA A 175 -5.24 1.23 -29.66
C ALA A 175 -6.54 0.42 -29.71
N ALA A 176 -7.60 0.95 -30.33
CA ALA A 176 -8.77 0.14 -30.65
C ALA A 176 -8.29 -1.09 -31.43
N SER A 177 -8.62 -2.29 -30.94
CA SER A 177 -8.00 -3.54 -31.36
C SER A 177 -8.23 -3.84 -32.84
N ASP A 178 -7.16 -4.23 -33.52
CA ASP A 178 -7.24 -5.30 -34.51
C ASP A 178 -6.83 -6.58 -33.77
N GLU A 179 -7.65 -7.63 -33.87
CA GLU A 179 -7.44 -8.93 -33.22
C GLU A 179 -6.09 -9.56 -33.62
N GLY A 180 -5.04 -9.25 -32.86
CA GLY A 180 -3.73 -9.88 -33.02
C GLY A 180 -3.70 -11.21 -32.28
N ALA A 181 -3.65 -12.32 -33.02
CA ALA A 181 -3.57 -13.66 -32.43
C ALA A 181 -2.31 -13.84 -31.56
N ALA A 182 -2.47 -14.42 -30.37
CA ALA A 182 -1.36 -14.92 -29.57
C ALA A 182 -0.58 -15.96 -30.38
N THR A 183 0.72 -15.77 -30.59
CA THR A 183 1.58 -16.82 -31.15
C THR A 183 1.90 -17.81 -30.04
N SER A 184 1.51 -19.07 -30.22
CA SER A 184 1.51 -20.15 -29.21
C SER A 184 2.88 -20.59 -28.68
N ASP A 185 3.99 -20.07 -29.21
CA ASP A 185 5.32 -20.64 -28.99
C ASP A 185 6.28 -19.72 -28.20
N VAL A 186 5.80 -18.58 -27.69
CA VAL A 186 6.62 -17.62 -26.92
C VAL A 186 6.18 -17.61 -25.45
N THR A 187 7.14 -17.76 -24.55
CA THR A 187 6.97 -17.55 -23.10
C THR A 187 7.51 -16.18 -22.71
N TYR A 188 6.70 -15.38 -22.02
CA TYR A 188 7.06 -14.05 -21.55
C TYR A 188 7.44 -14.04 -20.09
N THR A 189 8.53 -13.37 -19.75
CA THR A 189 9.00 -13.28 -18.36
C THR A 189 8.28 -12.17 -17.59
N VAL A 190 7.85 -12.48 -16.36
CA VAL A 190 7.14 -11.56 -15.46
C VAL A 190 7.88 -11.45 -14.15
N TYR A 191 8.46 -10.29 -13.86
CA TYR A 191 9.22 -10.07 -12.62
C TYR A 191 8.44 -9.23 -11.61
N ALA A 192 8.57 -9.54 -10.32
CA ALA A 192 8.11 -8.69 -9.22
C ALA A 192 9.12 -8.68 -8.05
N PRO A 193 9.20 -7.58 -7.29
CA PRO A 193 9.98 -7.55 -6.06
C PRO A 193 9.21 -8.24 -4.94
N ASP A 194 9.94 -8.95 -4.07
CA ASP A 194 9.40 -9.49 -2.83
C ASP A 194 8.75 -8.40 -1.96
N GLY A 195 7.65 -8.75 -1.31
CA GLY A 195 6.78 -7.86 -0.53
C GLY A 195 5.37 -7.76 -1.12
N ALA A 196 4.61 -6.75 -0.70
CA ALA A 196 3.25 -6.50 -1.20
C ALA A 196 3.12 -6.51 -2.74
N PRO A 197 4.09 -6.00 -3.54
CA PRO A 197 3.99 -6.09 -4.99
C PRO A 197 3.91 -7.51 -5.55
N ALA A 198 4.53 -8.51 -4.89
CA ALA A 198 4.46 -9.90 -5.32
C ALA A 198 3.06 -10.51 -5.16
N LEU A 199 2.25 -10.03 -4.19
CA LEU A 199 0.86 -10.47 -4.02
C LEU A 199 -0.01 -10.18 -5.25
N ALA A 200 0.33 -9.14 -6.02
CA ALA A 200 -0.38 -8.82 -7.26
C ALA A 200 -0.27 -9.92 -8.32
N LEU A 201 0.75 -10.78 -8.24
CA LEU A 201 0.93 -11.92 -9.15
C LEU A 201 0.08 -13.13 -8.76
N ALA A 202 -0.52 -13.19 -7.56
CA ALA A 202 -1.18 -14.39 -7.08
C ALA A 202 -2.30 -14.88 -8.02
N ASN A 203 -3.16 -13.98 -8.51
CA ASN A 203 -4.17 -14.37 -9.50
C ASN A 203 -3.54 -14.82 -10.81
N ALA A 204 -2.56 -14.08 -11.34
CA ALA A 204 -1.89 -14.42 -12.60
C ALA A 204 -1.25 -15.82 -12.57
N VAL A 205 -0.58 -16.15 -11.47
CA VAL A 205 0.01 -17.48 -11.24
C VAL A 205 -1.10 -18.53 -11.16
N SER A 206 -2.18 -18.27 -10.40
CA SER A 206 -3.31 -19.21 -10.29
C SER A 206 -3.96 -19.52 -11.64
N GLN A 207 -4.10 -18.52 -12.51
CA GLN A 207 -4.70 -18.67 -13.85
C GLN A 207 -3.73 -19.30 -14.87
N SER A 208 -2.43 -19.34 -14.54
CA SER A 208 -1.38 -19.80 -15.46
C SER A 208 -0.83 -21.19 -15.14
N GLN A 209 -1.39 -21.92 -14.17
CA GLN A 209 -0.92 -23.26 -13.75
C GLN A 209 -0.74 -24.25 -14.92
N GLU A 210 -1.62 -24.19 -15.92
CA GLU A 210 -1.61 -25.06 -17.11
C GLU A 210 -1.07 -24.36 -18.37
N SER A 211 -0.58 -23.12 -18.24
CA SER A 211 -0.16 -22.27 -19.35
C SER A 211 1.33 -21.97 -19.27
N THR A 212 2.04 -22.15 -20.38
CA THR A 212 3.45 -21.75 -20.51
C THR A 212 3.62 -20.34 -21.06
N LEU A 213 2.54 -19.55 -21.11
CA LEU A 213 2.58 -18.20 -21.68
C LEU A 213 3.44 -17.25 -20.84
N PHE A 214 3.47 -17.42 -19.53
CA PHE A 214 4.22 -16.59 -18.60
C PHE A 214 5.17 -17.41 -17.74
N ASP A 215 6.38 -16.89 -17.56
CA ASP A 215 7.38 -17.38 -16.63
C ASP A 215 7.58 -16.34 -15.53
N PHE A 216 7.13 -16.64 -14.31
CA PHE A 216 7.07 -15.68 -13.21
C PHE A 216 8.32 -15.75 -12.33
N HIS A 217 8.79 -14.60 -11.86
CA HIS A 217 10.00 -14.48 -11.05
C HIS A 217 9.80 -13.45 -9.94
N ILE A 218 9.97 -13.88 -8.69
CA ILE A 218 10.00 -13.01 -7.51
C ILE A 218 11.45 -12.88 -7.06
N VAL A 219 11.95 -11.64 -7.10
CA VAL A 219 13.34 -11.31 -6.79
C VAL A 219 13.42 -10.39 -5.57
N ALA A 220 14.61 -10.26 -4.99
CA ALA A 220 14.82 -9.33 -3.90
C ALA A 220 14.53 -7.88 -4.35
N SER A 221 13.91 -7.09 -3.47
CA SER A 221 13.46 -5.73 -3.78
C SER A 221 14.58 -4.83 -4.31
N GLU A 222 15.81 -5.02 -3.86
CA GLU A 222 16.99 -4.27 -4.29
C GLU A 222 17.50 -4.63 -5.69
N THR A 223 17.19 -5.83 -6.18
CA THR A 223 17.67 -6.33 -7.49
C THR A 223 16.66 -6.12 -8.62
N ILE A 224 15.39 -5.81 -8.32
CA ILE A 224 14.33 -5.65 -9.34
C ILE A 224 14.67 -4.65 -10.43
N ARG A 225 15.41 -3.58 -10.10
CA ARG A 225 15.83 -2.55 -11.07
C ARG A 225 16.69 -3.13 -12.19
N ALA A 226 17.47 -4.17 -11.91
CA ALA A 226 18.31 -4.81 -12.91
C ALA A 226 17.48 -5.50 -14.01
N GLN A 227 16.26 -5.94 -13.70
CA GLN A 227 15.42 -6.72 -14.62
C GLN A 227 14.86 -5.90 -15.78
N VAL A 228 14.82 -4.57 -15.63
CA VAL A 228 14.39 -3.62 -16.67
C VAL A 228 15.53 -2.77 -17.23
N SER A 229 16.77 -3.05 -16.83
CA SER A 229 17.95 -2.28 -17.19
C SER A 229 18.85 -3.03 -18.18
N GLY A 230 19.82 -2.32 -18.76
CA GLY A 230 20.77 -2.88 -19.72
C GLY A 230 20.34 -2.79 -21.19
N GLU A 231 21.14 -3.40 -22.06
CA GLU A 231 20.88 -3.49 -23.51
C GLU A 231 19.80 -4.53 -23.82
N THR A 232 19.82 -5.65 -23.10
CA THR A 232 18.84 -6.74 -23.18
C THR A 232 18.22 -6.97 -21.80
N PRO A 233 17.25 -6.14 -21.38
CA PRO A 233 16.54 -6.33 -20.12
C PRO A 233 15.90 -7.72 -20.03
N ALA A 234 15.99 -8.36 -18.86
CA ALA A 234 15.43 -9.69 -18.64
C ALA A 234 13.90 -9.68 -18.75
N ALA A 235 13.24 -8.77 -18.03
CA ALA A 235 11.79 -8.77 -17.85
C ALA A 235 11.01 -8.33 -19.09
N ASP A 236 10.08 -9.13 -19.58
CA ASP A 236 9.09 -8.69 -20.58
C ASP A 236 7.99 -7.86 -19.93
N PHE A 237 7.55 -8.30 -18.76
CA PHE A 237 6.69 -7.60 -17.83
C PHE A 237 7.38 -7.45 -16.48
N CYS A 238 7.22 -6.31 -15.81
CA CYS A 238 7.85 -6.09 -14.52
C CYS A 238 6.96 -5.25 -13.60
N ILE A 239 6.83 -5.66 -12.35
CA ILE A 239 6.26 -4.83 -11.29
C ILE A 239 7.41 -4.06 -10.62
N LEU A 240 7.26 -2.74 -10.48
CA LEU A 240 8.28 -1.86 -9.89
C LEU A 240 7.66 -0.85 -8.94
N PRO A 241 8.37 -0.44 -7.87
CA PRO A 241 8.01 0.77 -7.15
C PRO A 241 7.89 1.95 -8.12
N VAL A 242 6.81 2.74 -8.04
CA VAL A 242 6.51 3.77 -9.05
C VAL A 242 7.62 4.82 -9.15
N ASN A 243 8.27 5.15 -8.04
CA ASN A 243 9.39 6.09 -8.02
C ASN A 243 10.61 5.53 -8.76
N ALA A 244 10.86 4.22 -8.70
CA ALA A 244 11.91 3.56 -9.47
C ALA A 244 11.55 3.50 -10.96
N ALA A 245 10.30 3.13 -11.29
CA ALA A 245 9.81 3.12 -12.67
C ALA A 245 9.95 4.50 -13.31
N SER A 246 9.57 5.57 -12.61
CA SER A 246 9.68 6.94 -13.12
C SER A 246 11.12 7.33 -13.50
N LYS A 247 12.10 6.89 -12.70
CA LYS A 247 13.51 7.23 -12.89
C LYS A 247 14.15 6.45 -14.02
N LEU A 248 13.76 5.20 -14.20
CA LEU A 248 14.37 4.26 -15.13
C LEU A 248 13.67 4.25 -16.49
N LEU A 249 12.34 4.37 -16.49
CA LEU A 249 11.47 4.04 -17.62
C LEU A 249 10.58 5.22 -18.05
N GLY A 250 10.64 6.35 -17.33
CA GLY A 250 9.74 7.48 -17.49
C GLY A 250 9.72 8.14 -18.87
N THR A 251 10.63 7.79 -19.79
CA THR A 251 10.56 8.26 -21.19
C THR A 251 9.54 7.49 -22.02
N GLY A 252 9.19 6.26 -21.62
CA GLY A 252 8.30 5.37 -22.38
C GLY A 252 8.96 4.65 -23.56
N GLU A 253 10.27 4.84 -23.78
CA GLU A 253 10.95 4.29 -24.96
C GLU A 253 11.11 2.77 -24.89
N LYS A 254 11.67 2.26 -23.78
CA LYS A 254 11.95 0.82 -23.61
C LYS A 254 10.78 0.07 -22.98
N TYR A 255 10.06 0.72 -22.07
CA TYR A 255 8.95 0.15 -21.34
C TYR A 255 7.84 1.18 -21.20
N LYS A 256 6.60 0.69 -21.15
CA LYS A 256 5.43 1.50 -20.82
C LYS A 256 4.68 0.89 -19.64
N MET A 257 4.09 1.75 -18.83
CA MET A 257 3.22 1.40 -17.72
C MET A 257 1.88 0.90 -18.23
N LEU A 258 1.50 -0.30 -17.81
CA LEU A 258 0.19 -0.89 -18.01
C LEU A 258 -0.80 -0.41 -16.95
N GLY A 259 -0.39 -0.33 -15.68
CA GLY A 259 -1.29 0.10 -14.60
C GLY A 259 -0.66 0.04 -13.22
N ILE A 260 -1.34 0.61 -12.22
CA ILE A 260 -0.98 0.50 -10.80
C ILE A 260 -1.40 -0.89 -10.33
N VAL A 261 -0.61 -1.55 -9.48
CA VAL A 261 -0.94 -2.89 -8.92
C VAL A 261 -1.02 -2.92 -7.40
N THR A 262 -0.35 -2.00 -6.71
CA THR A 262 -0.48 -1.81 -5.25
C THR A 262 -0.65 -0.33 -4.91
N ASN A 263 -1.51 -0.05 -3.94
CA ASN A 263 -2.01 1.31 -3.66
C ASN A 263 -1.71 1.80 -2.23
N GLY A 264 -0.82 1.09 -1.54
CA GLY A 264 -0.39 1.44 -0.19
C GLY A 264 -0.34 0.23 0.71
N ASN A 265 0.43 0.35 1.79
CA ASN A 265 0.55 -0.70 2.82
C ASN A 265 1.24 -0.19 4.10
N ILE A 266 1.09 1.10 4.41
CA ILE A 266 1.90 1.77 5.43
C ILE A 266 0.98 2.36 6.50
N PHE A 267 1.31 2.10 7.75
CA PHE A 267 0.43 2.39 8.87
C PHE A 267 1.18 3.04 10.03
N LEU A 268 0.45 3.85 10.80
CA LEU A 268 0.90 4.36 12.09
C LEU A 268 0.55 3.35 13.17
N LEU A 269 1.53 3.04 14.02
CA LEU A 269 1.39 2.27 15.24
C LEU A 269 1.58 3.20 16.44
N THR A 270 0.91 2.90 17.54
CA THR A 270 1.15 3.55 18.82
C THR A 270 0.94 2.58 19.99
N THR A 271 1.31 3.01 21.18
CA THR A 271 1.04 2.33 22.45
C THR A 271 0.21 3.25 23.36
N GLY A 272 -0.53 2.67 24.31
CA GLY A 272 -1.35 3.41 25.25
C GLY A 272 -2.47 4.26 24.59
N ASP A 273 -2.69 5.45 25.15
CA ASP A 273 -3.89 6.26 24.90
C ASP A 273 -3.72 7.33 23.80
N ASN A 274 -2.64 7.29 23.04
CA ASN A 274 -2.42 8.20 21.91
C ASN A 274 -3.56 8.10 20.88
N ALA A 275 -4.02 9.21 20.31
CA ALA A 275 -5.17 9.18 19.40
C ALA A 275 -4.93 8.31 18.14
N VAL A 276 -6.01 7.77 17.57
CA VAL A 276 -5.96 7.28 16.18
C VAL A 276 -5.93 8.51 15.27
N ILE A 277 -4.99 8.51 14.34
CA ILE A 277 -4.74 9.60 13.40
C ILE A 277 -5.58 9.41 12.14
N THR A 278 -6.35 10.43 11.81
CA THR A 278 -7.25 10.53 10.65
C THR A 278 -6.97 11.83 9.88
N PRO A 279 -7.52 12.00 8.67
CA PRO A 279 -7.40 13.26 7.93
C PRO A 279 -7.83 14.50 8.74
N GLU A 280 -8.86 14.37 9.58
CA GLU A 280 -9.44 15.48 10.35
C GLU A 280 -8.60 15.89 11.55
N ASN A 281 -7.76 14.99 12.07
CA ASN A 281 -7.02 15.20 13.32
C ASN A 281 -5.50 15.07 13.17
N LEU A 282 -4.98 15.02 11.94
CA LEU A 282 -3.56 14.84 11.64
C LEU A 282 -2.64 15.84 12.38
N SER A 283 -3.14 17.05 12.66
CA SER A 283 -2.44 18.07 13.45
C SER A 283 -2.10 17.65 14.88
N LEU A 284 -2.73 16.59 15.43
CA LEU A 284 -2.39 16.02 16.73
C LEU A 284 -0.98 15.42 16.77
N LEU A 285 -0.33 15.22 15.61
CA LEU A 285 1.07 14.84 15.51
C LEU A 285 2.04 15.99 15.77
N VAL A 286 1.59 17.25 15.79
CA VAL A 286 2.45 18.40 16.08
C VAL A 286 2.97 18.30 17.52
N GLY A 287 4.28 18.44 17.68
CA GLY A 287 4.99 18.22 18.95
C GLY A 287 5.31 16.76 19.25
N LYS A 288 4.81 15.80 18.46
CA LYS A 288 5.04 14.37 18.63
C LYS A 288 6.27 13.89 17.88
N THR A 289 6.86 12.79 18.33
CA THR A 289 7.91 12.07 17.62
C THR A 289 7.35 10.84 16.93
N VAL A 290 7.54 10.77 15.61
CA VAL A 290 7.16 9.63 14.77
C VAL A 290 8.42 8.89 14.33
N GLY A 291 8.57 7.64 14.76
CA GLY A 291 9.62 6.72 14.29
C GLY A 291 9.26 6.20 12.89
N VAL A 292 10.01 6.59 11.86
CA VAL A 292 9.69 6.29 10.47
C VAL A 292 10.61 5.21 9.93
N VAL A 293 10.03 4.03 9.66
CA VAL A 293 10.73 2.93 9.00
C VAL A 293 11.05 3.33 7.56
N GLN A 294 12.33 3.24 7.18
CA GLN A 294 12.81 3.68 5.86
C GLN A 294 12.45 5.14 5.52
N LEU A 295 12.73 6.07 6.44
CA LEU A 295 12.55 7.52 6.24
C LEU A 295 13.02 8.09 4.88
N PRO A 296 14.18 7.70 4.30
CA PRO A 296 14.61 8.22 3.00
C PRO A 296 13.88 7.59 1.80
N ASN A 297 13.14 6.49 1.99
CA ASN A 297 12.44 5.77 0.93
C ASN A 297 10.93 6.04 0.99
N VAL A 298 10.16 5.27 0.19
CA VAL A 298 8.71 5.44 0.00
C VAL A 298 7.97 5.73 1.32
N PRO A 299 8.12 4.99 2.44
CA PRO A 299 7.35 5.30 3.64
C PRO A 299 7.54 6.72 4.16
N GLY A 300 8.80 7.17 4.29
CA GLY A 300 9.06 8.51 4.78
C GLY A 300 8.85 9.61 3.74
N LEU A 301 8.98 9.31 2.46
CA LEU A 301 8.65 10.25 1.39
C LEU A 301 7.14 10.49 1.31
N THR A 302 6.33 9.43 1.31
CA THR A 302 4.87 9.52 1.29
C THR A 302 4.34 10.21 2.53
N PHE A 303 4.88 9.90 3.72
CA PHE A 303 4.42 10.57 4.94
C PHE A 303 4.74 12.06 4.94
N ARG A 304 5.90 12.47 4.44
CA ARG A 304 6.22 13.89 4.27
C ARG A 304 5.33 14.57 3.25
N ALA A 305 5.04 13.92 2.12
CA ALA A 305 4.07 14.42 1.15
C ALA A 305 2.67 14.60 1.75
N VAL A 306 2.23 13.67 2.62
CA VAL A 306 1.00 13.84 3.41
C VAL A 306 1.11 15.05 4.33
N LEU A 307 2.18 15.21 5.11
CA LEU A 307 2.32 16.37 5.99
C LEU A 307 2.31 17.70 5.21
N ASP A 308 3.00 17.76 4.07
CA ASP A 308 3.00 18.93 3.18
C ASP A 308 1.60 19.22 2.61
N LYS A 309 0.84 18.19 2.22
CA LYS A 309 -0.54 18.31 1.72
C LYS A 309 -1.50 18.94 2.74
N TYR A 310 -1.28 18.72 4.03
CA TYR A 310 -2.12 19.27 5.11
C TYR A 310 -1.49 20.52 5.76
N ASP A 311 -0.47 21.12 5.14
CA ASP A 311 0.26 22.29 5.65
C ASP A 311 0.84 22.08 7.07
N ILE A 312 1.26 20.85 7.39
CA ILE A 312 1.82 20.49 8.71
C ILE A 312 3.34 20.53 8.66
N ALA A 313 3.92 21.47 9.42
CA ALA A 313 5.37 21.59 9.53
C ALA A 313 5.99 20.34 10.20
N TYR A 314 7.10 19.87 9.62
CA TYR A 314 7.88 18.77 10.19
C TYR A 314 9.38 19.07 10.21
N GLN A 315 10.12 18.28 10.98
CA GLN A 315 11.57 18.22 10.91
C GLN A 315 12.06 16.78 10.95
N VAL A 316 13.18 16.52 10.29
CA VAL A 316 13.91 15.26 10.46
C VAL A 316 14.86 15.42 11.65
N LEU A 317 14.75 14.53 12.63
CA LEU A 317 15.67 14.45 13.76
C LEU A 317 16.98 13.80 13.30
N GLY A 318 18.07 14.53 13.48
CA GLY A 318 19.45 14.08 13.42
C GLY A 318 20.06 14.03 14.82
N ASN A 319 21.39 13.97 14.88
CA ASN A 319 22.12 13.86 16.16
C ASN A 319 22.07 15.15 17.00
N ASP A 320 21.85 16.30 16.37
CA ASP A 320 22.13 17.61 16.96
C ASP A 320 20.86 18.48 17.18
N ASN A 321 19.67 18.01 16.79
CA ASN A 321 18.41 18.72 16.99
C ASN A 321 17.46 17.96 17.93
N ALA A 322 17.01 18.67 18.96
CA ALA A 322 15.97 18.18 19.86
C ALA A 322 14.59 18.22 19.19
N PRO A 323 13.63 17.40 19.66
CA PRO A 323 12.23 17.52 19.26
C PRO A 323 11.69 18.94 19.49
N ALA A 324 10.97 19.46 18.50
CA ALA A 324 10.31 20.75 18.55
C ALA A 324 8.83 20.57 18.87
N ALA A 325 8.27 21.47 19.68
CA ALA A 325 6.87 21.40 20.12
C ALA A 325 5.87 21.87 19.03
N ASP A 326 6.35 22.62 18.04
CA ASP A 326 5.56 23.22 16.96
C ASP A 326 5.66 22.48 15.62
N LYS A 327 6.29 21.29 15.60
CA LYS A 327 6.47 20.46 14.40
C LYS A 327 6.25 18.99 14.68
N VAL A 328 5.94 18.23 13.65
CA VAL A 328 6.06 16.76 13.70
C VAL A 328 7.54 16.38 13.63
N ASN A 329 8.02 15.57 14.58
CA ASN A 329 9.42 15.20 14.68
C ASN A 329 9.65 13.81 14.08
N LEU A 330 10.30 13.74 12.93
CA LEU A 330 10.51 12.50 12.19
C LEU A 330 11.84 11.87 12.58
N LYS A 331 11.81 10.70 13.22
CA LYS A 331 13.01 9.95 13.62
C LYS A 331 13.20 8.77 12.67
N ALA A 332 14.33 8.70 11.97
CA ALA A 332 14.65 7.54 11.15
C ALA A 332 14.71 6.27 12.02
N MET A 333 14.10 5.19 11.55
CA MET A 333 14.02 3.93 12.29
C MET A 333 14.27 2.72 11.40
N ASP A 334 14.93 1.72 11.95
CA ASP A 334 14.97 0.37 11.38
C ASP A 334 13.77 -0.44 11.87
N ALA A 335 13.19 -1.28 11.01
CA ALA A 335 12.03 -2.09 11.37
C ALA A 335 12.28 -2.99 12.60
N THR A 336 13.52 -3.45 12.81
CA THR A 336 13.90 -4.23 13.99
C THR A 336 13.81 -3.43 15.29
N ASN A 337 14.03 -2.11 15.22
CA ASN A 337 14.05 -1.19 16.36
C ASN A 337 12.66 -0.62 16.72
N VAL A 338 11.63 -0.90 15.91
CA VAL A 338 10.24 -0.59 16.28
C VAL A 338 9.83 -1.46 17.46
N THR A 339 9.76 -0.85 18.65
CA THR A 339 9.40 -1.49 19.92
C THR A 339 8.66 -0.49 20.81
N PRO A 340 7.79 -0.94 21.74
CA PRO A 340 7.14 -0.05 22.70
C PRO A 340 8.13 0.82 23.50
N ALA A 341 9.31 0.28 23.81
CA ALA A 341 10.38 0.99 24.52
C ALA A 341 11.19 1.96 23.65
N GLY A 342 10.91 2.05 22.34
CA GLY A 342 11.67 2.87 21.38
C GLY A 342 11.48 4.39 21.54
N GLY A 343 10.61 4.82 22.45
CA GLY A 343 10.47 6.20 22.90
C GLY A 343 9.86 7.17 21.89
N CYS A 344 9.24 6.68 20.81
CA CYS A 344 8.45 7.51 19.89
C CYS A 344 6.97 7.45 20.29
N ASP A 345 6.24 8.56 20.08
CA ASP A 345 4.79 8.60 20.28
C ASP A 345 4.06 7.72 19.26
N TYR A 346 4.54 7.72 18.00
CA TYR A 346 4.02 6.90 16.92
C TYR A 346 5.16 6.24 16.13
N TYR A 347 4.84 5.18 15.41
CA TYR A 347 5.76 4.51 14.48
C TYR A 347 5.09 4.31 13.13
N LEU A 348 5.71 4.74 12.04
CA LEU A 348 5.23 4.51 10.69
C LEU A 348 5.89 3.25 10.12
N CYS A 349 5.11 2.20 9.86
CA CYS A 349 5.57 0.88 9.47
C CYS A 349 4.82 0.34 8.23
N PRO A 350 5.53 -0.23 7.24
CA PRO A 350 4.88 -0.98 6.16
C PRO A 350 4.45 -2.38 6.63
N GLU A 351 3.49 -2.98 5.94
CA GLU A 351 3.21 -4.42 6.06
C GLU A 351 4.32 -5.29 5.44
N PRO A 352 4.55 -6.52 5.96
CA PRO A 352 3.85 -7.17 7.09
C PRO A 352 4.39 -6.75 8.46
N ALA A 353 5.34 -5.81 8.52
CA ALA A 353 6.00 -5.45 9.77
C ALA A 353 5.02 -4.81 10.76
N ALA A 354 4.07 -4.00 10.29
CA ALA A 354 3.05 -3.38 11.12
C ALA A 354 2.26 -4.43 11.93
N THR A 355 1.61 -5.37 11.24
CA THR A 355 0.83 -6.42 11.89
C THR A 355 1.71 -7.36 12.74
N THR A 356 2.92 -7.68 12.27
CA THR A 356 3.86 -8.51 13.03
C THR A 356 4.20 -7.87 14.39
N LYS A 357 4.39 -6.55 14.44
CA LYS A 357 4.72 -5.83 15.68
C LYS A 357 3.52 -5.74 16.64
N ILE A 358 2.32 -5.53 16.11
CA ILE A 358 1.08 -5.58 16.90
C ILE A 358 0.95 -6.97 17.55
N ASN A 359 1.00 -8.04 16.76
CA ASN A 359 0.84 -9.41 17.25
C ASN A 359 1.94 -9.81 18.26
N ALA A 360 3.17 -9.37 18.05
CA ALA A 360 4.29 -9.68 18.96
C ALA A 360 4.16 -9.03 20.35
N THR A 361 3.32 -8.00 20.48
CA THR A 361 3.08 -7.27 21.73
C THR A 361 1.68 -7.49 22.30
N ALA A 362 0.78 -8.14 21.56
CA ALA A 362 -0.53 -8.53 22.05
C ALA A 362 -0.43 -9.42 23.30
N GLY A 363 -1.12 -9.02 24.38
CA GLY A 363 -1.16 -9.77 25.63
C GLY A 363 0.11 -9.72 26.50
N LYS A 364 1.05 -8.81 26.20
CA LYS A 364 2.26 -8.58 27.01
C LYS A 364 2.16 -7.37 27.90
#